data_AF-A0A1H3MWA4-F1
#
_entry.id   AF-A0A1H3MWA4-F1
#
_cell.length_a   1.000
_cell.length_b   1.000
_cell.length_c   1.000
_cell.angle_alpha   90.00
_cell.angle_beta   90.00
_cell.angle_gamma   90.00
#
_symmetry.space_group_name_H-M   'P 1'
#
loop_
_entity.id
_entity.type
_entity.pdbx_description
1 polymer ?
#
loop_
_entity_poly.entity_id
_entity_poly.type
_entity_poly.pdbx_seq_one_letter_code
_entity_poly.pdbx_strand_id
1 'polypeptide(L)'
;MSSGTIWFIIACLGVLTYLTRFIFLGIVGDRPMPPWILRHLRFTGVAVLPALVAPLILWPEANGGEPDAARLIAAGAALAVGIWRKDVIQAVIAGGLTMAAMGWLLG
;
A
#
# COMPACT_ATOMS: atom_id res chain seq x y z
N MET A 1 -12.44 23.95 -16.17
CA MET A 1 -12.93 22.65 -16.68
C MET A 1 -14.29 22.89 -17.31
N SER A 2 -14.57 22.33 -18.50
CA SER A 2 -15.90 22.48 -19.13
C SER A 2 -16.92 21.60 -18.41
N SER A 3 -18.17 22.05 -18.29
CA SER A 3 -19.24 21.30 -17.62
C SER A 3 -19.45 19.91 -18.23
N GLY A 4 -19.28 19.76 -19.54
CA GLY A 4 -19.37 18.47 -20.24
C GLY A 4 -18.27 17.49 -19.83
N THR A 5 -17.05 17.98 -19.59
CA THR A 5 -15.94 17.14 -19.09
C THR A 5 -16.23 16.61 -17.68
N ILE A 6 -16.82 17.43 -16.81
CA ILE A 6 -17.16 17.03 -15.44
C ILE A 6 -18.21 15.91 -15.47
N TRP A 7 -19.29 16.08 -16.23
CA TRP A 7 -20.34 15.06 -16.37
C TRP A 7 -19.82 13.75 -16.97
N PHE A 8 -18.93 13.85 -17.96
CA PHE A 8 -18.29 12.67 -18.54
C PHE A 8 -17.44 11.91 -17.50
N ILE A 9 -16.63 12.63 -16.71
CA ILE A 9 -15.81 12.03 -15.63
C ILE A 9 -16.71 11.35 -14.60
N ILE A 10 -17.78 12.01 -14.15
CA ILE A 10 -18.73 11.47 -13.17
C ILE A 10 -19.38 10.19 -13.71
N ALA A 11 -19.90 10.21 -14.94
CA ALA A 11 -20.53 9.05 -15.55
C ALA A 11 -19.53 7.88 -15.70
N CYS A 12 -18.30 8.18 -16.14
CA CYS A 12 -17.25 7.18 -16.31
C CYS A 12 -16.83 6.55 -14.97
N LEU A 13 -16.59 7.36 -13.93
CA LEU A 13 -16.28 6.89 -12.58
C LEU A 13 -17.44 6.07 -11.98
N GLY A 14 -18.68 6.50 -12.19
CA GLY A 14 -19.87 5.77 -11.73
C GLY A 14 -19.97 4.38 -12.36
N VAL A 15 -19.85 4.31 -13.70
CA VAL A 15 -19.87 3.05 -14.45
C VAL A 15 -18.71 2.14 -14.02
N LEU A 16 -17.49 2.67 -13.89
CA LEU A 16 -16.33 1.89 -13.49
C LEU A 16 -16.48 1.31 -12.07
N THR A 17 -16.98 2.11 -11.13
CA THR A 17 -17.23 1.69 -9.75
C THR A 17 -18.31 0.60 -9.67
N TYR A 18 -19.37 0.74 -10.47
CA TYR A 18 -20.39 -0.29 -10.56
C TYR A 18 -19.86 -1.58 -11.20
N LEU A 19 -19.09 -1.48 -12.29
CA LEU A 19 -18.50 -2.63 -12.98
C LEU A 19 -17.57 -3.44 -12.10
N THR A 20 -16.66 -2.80 -11.34
CA THR A 20 -15.76 -3.53 -10.43
C THR A 20 -16.54 -4.35 -9.42
N ARG A 21 -17.62 -3.79 -8.86
CA ARG A 21 -18.52 -4.51 -7.94
C ARG A 21 -19.33 -5.60 -8.63
N PHE A 22 -19.84 -5.32 -9.84
CA PHE A 22 -20.64 -6.24 -10.64
C PHE A 22 -19.84 -7.45 -11.11
N ILE A 23 -18.53 -7.32 -11.37
CA ILE A 23 -17.69 -8.47 -11.75
C ILE A 23 -17.68 -9.54 -10.65
N PHE A 24 -17.59 -9.15 -9.37
CA PHE A 24 -17.63 -10.11 -8.26
C PHE A 24 -19.03 -10.72 -8.05
N LEU A 25 -20.08 -9.91 -8.10
CA LEU A 25 -21.44 -10.39 -7.83
C LEU A 25 -22.09 -11.09 -9.03
N GLY A 26 -21.95 -10.53 -10.22
CA GLY A 26 -22.62 -10.97 -11.44
C GLY A 26 -21.89 -12.08 -12.20
N ILE A 27 -20.55 -12.06 -12.25
CA ILE A 27 -19.77 -13.09 -12.96
C ILE A 27 -19.36 -14.24 -12.04
N VAL A 28 -18.98 -13.95 -10.80
CA VAL A 28 -18.48 -14.97 -9.87
C VAL A 28 -19.61 -15.61 -9.06
N GLY A 29 -20.58 -14.84 -8.56
CA GLY A 29 -21.86 -15.32 -8.02
C GLY A 29 -21.75 -16.61 -7.17
N ASP A 30 -22.52 -17.64 -7.56
CA ASP A 30 -22.57 -18.96 -6.90
C ASP A 30 -21.59 -20.01 -7.49
N ARG A 31 -20.66 -19.61 -8.36
CA ARG A 31 -19.74 -20.57 -8.98
C ARG A 31 -18.56 -20.88 -8.04
N PRO A 32 -18.13 -22.14 -7.93
CA PRO A 32 -16.91 -22.46 -7.20
C PRO A 32 -15.73 -21.74 -7.85
N MET A 33 -15.10 -20.83 -7.10
CA MET A 33 -14.00 -20.01 -7.61
C MET A 33 -12.81 -20.90 -8.00
N PRO A 34 -12.27 -20.76 -9.21
CA PRO A 34 -11.13 -21.57 -9.62
C PRO A 34 -9.91 -21.27 -8.73
N PRO A 35 -9.05 -22.28 -8.49
CA PRO A 35 -7.94 -22.18 -7.54
C PRO A 35 -6.92 -21.09 -7.89
N TRP A 36 -6.82 -20.69 -9.17
CA TRP A 36 -5.96 -19.57 -9.56
C TRP A 36 -6.46 -18.23 -8.99
N ILE A 37 -7.78 -17.99 -8.94
CA ILE A 37 -8.36 -16.73 -8.43
C ILE A 37 -8.13 -16.65 -6.92
N LEU A 38 -8.43 -17.74 -6.21
CA LEU A 38 -8.20 -17.83 -4.77
C LEU A 38 -6.73 -17.61 -4.41
N ARG A 39 -5.79 -18.10 -5.24
CA ARG A 39 -4.35 -17.85 -5.04
C ARG A 39 -4.03 -16.36 -5.10
N HIS A 40 -4.53 -15.63 -6.10
CA HIS A 40 -4.27 -14.19 -6.23
C HIS A 40 -4.97 -13.37 -5.14
N LEU A 41 -6.22 -13.72 -4.79
CA LEU A 41 -6.95 -13.05 -3.70
C LEU A 41 -6.24 -13.19 -2.35
N ARG A 42 -5.57 -14.32 -2.10
CA ARG A 42 -4.78 -14.53 -0.88
C ARG A 42 -3.57 -13.60 -0.78
N PHE A 43 -3.05 -13.12 -1.91
CA PHE A 43 -1.90 -12.20 -1.94
C PHE A 43 -2.30 -10.73 -1.81
N THR A 44 -3.58 -10.38 -1.97
CA THR A 44 -4.07 -8.99 -1.83
C THR A 44 -3.71 -8.40 -0.47
N GLY A 45 -3.95 -9.12 0.63
CA GLY A 45 -3.62 -8.63 1.97
C GLY A 45 -2.12 -8.34 2.14
N VAL A 46 -1.26 -9.20 1.59
CA VAL A 46 0.20 -9.03 1.63
C VAL A 46 0.67 -7.88 0.74
N ALA A 47 -0.04 -7.59 -0.36
CA ALA A 47 0.30 -6.51 -1.29
C ALA A 47 -0.21 -5.14 -0.83
N VAL A 48 -1.32 -5.08 -0.10
CA VAL A 48 -1.94 -3.81 0.35
C VAL A 48 -1.07 -3.10 1.38
N LEU A 49 -0.48 -3.81 2.34
CA LEU A 49 0.33 -3.18 3.40
C LEU A 49 1.56 -2.43 2.81
N PRO A 50 2.39 -3.03 1.93
CA PRO A 50 3.46 -2.29 1.27
C PRO A 50 2.95 -1.15 0.38
N ALA A 51 1.81 -1.32 -0.30
CA ALA A 51 1.26 -0.28 -1.15
C ALA A 51 0.87 0.99 -0.36
N LEU A 52 0.42 0.83 0.89
CA LEU A 52 0.13 1.95 1.78
C LEU A 52 1.41 2.58 2.37
N VAL A 53 2.42 1.78 2.67
CA VAL A 53 3.64 2.21 3.37
C VAL A 53 4.69 2.80 2.41
N ALA A 54 4.82 2.28 1.20
CA ALA A 54 5.79 2.73 0.19
C ALA A 54 5.73 4.24 -0.12
N PRO A 55 4.56 4.86 -0.38
CA PRO A 55 4.51 6.30 -0.64
C PRO A 55 4.92 7.12 0.58
N LEU A 56 4.61 6.67 1.80
CA LEU A 56 4.98 7.37 3.03
C LEU A 56 6.50 7.42 3.25
N ILE A 57 7.24 6.45 2.72
CA ILE A 57 8.71 6.40 2.83
C ILE A 57 9.36 7.15 1.66
N LEU A 58 8.93 6.89 0.42
CA LEU A 58 9.57 7.40 -0.79
C LEU A 58 9.22 8.86 -1.09
N TRP A 59 7.97 9.26 -0.84
CA TRP A 59 7.48 10.62 -1.03
C TRP A 59 6.77 11.10 0.23
N PRO A 60 7.52 11.40 1.32
CA PRO A 60 6.92 11.91 2.53
C PRO A 60 6.25 13.26 2.26
N GLU A 61 4.94 13.37 2.46
CA GLU A 61 4.23 14.67 2.39
C GLU A 61 4.81 15.66 3.40
N ALA A 62 5.32 15.17 4.53
CA ALA A 62 5.99 15.96 5.56
C ALA A 62 7.25 16.70 5.06
N ASN A 63 7.91 16.20 4.01
CA ASN A 63 9.16 16.77 3.48
C ASN A 63 8.97 17.38 2.08
N GLY A 64 7.74 17.75 1.70
CA GLY A 64 7.48 18.33 0.38
C GLY A 64 7.72 17.37 -0.79
N GLY A 65 7.75 16.06 -0.53
CA GLY A 65 8.00 15.03 -1.54
C GLY A 65 9.47 14.67 -1.75
N GLU A 66 10.39 15.20 -0.93
CA GLU A 66 11.80 14.82 -1.00
C GLU A 66 12.08 13.60 -0.09
N PRO A 67 12.73 12.54 -0.61
CA PRO A 67 13.00 11.34 0.16
C PRO A 67 13.95 11.64 1.33
N ASP A 68 13.50 11.31 2.54
CA ASP A 68 14.29 11.44 3.75
C ASP A 68 15.22 10.24 3.91
N ALA A 69 16.53 10.49 3.97
CA ALA A 69 17.53 9.45 4.23
C ALA A 69 17.24 8.70 5.54
N ALA A 70 16.71 9.38 6.57
CA ALA A 70 16.35 8.76 7.84
C ALA A 70 15.22 7.73 7.70
N ARG A 71 14.16 8.09 6.96
CA ARG A 71 13.02 7.20 6.70
C ARG A 71 13.40 6.01 5.84
N LEU A 72 14.26 6.23 4.83
CA LEU A 72 14.74 5.15 3.97
C LEU A 72 15.56 4.11 4.74
N ILE A 73 16.46 4.57 5.62
CA ILE A 73 17.28 3.66 6.44
C ILE A 73 16.42 2.94 7.48
N ALA A 74 15.46 3.62 8.10
CA ALA A 74 14.53 3.00 9.03
C ALA A 74 13.66 1.93 8.36
N ALA A 75 13.14 2.21 7.17
CA ALA A 75 12.39 1.25 6.37
C ALA A 75 13.24 0.06 5.94
N GLY A 76 14.49 0.30 5.52
CA GLY A 76 15.44 -0.75 5.18
C GLY A 76 15.75 -1.66 6.37
N ALA A 77 15.95 -1.09 7.55
CA ALA A 77 16.18 -1.85 8.79
C ALA A 77 14.95 -2.68 9.19
N ALA A 78 13.75 -2.11 9.11
CA ALA A 78 12.50 -2.82 9.37
C ALA A 78 12.31 -4.01 8.41
N LEU A 79 12.57 -3.82 7.11
CA LEU A 79 12.50 -4.90 6.12
C LEU A 79 13.57 -5.96 6.35
N ALA A 80 14.82 -5.58 6.61
CA ALA A 80 15.91 -6.52 6.86
C ALA A 80 15.61 -7.42 8.08
N VAL A 81 15.15 -6.83 9.19
CA VAL A 81 14.80 -7.58 10.39
C VAL A 81 13.54 -8.42 10.16
N GLY A 82 12.53 -7.88 9.48
CA GLY A 82 11.31 -8.63 9.15
C GLY A 82 11.56 -9.86 8.28
N ILE A 83 12.45 -9.75 7.29
CA ILE A 83 12.82 -10.89 6.42
C ILE A 83 13.67 -11.90 7.20
N TRP A 84 14.61 -11.44 8.03
CA TRP A 84 15.53 -12.33 8.73
C TRP A 84 14.86 -13.07 9.89
N ARG A 85 14.10 -12.36 10.72
CA ARG A 85 13.46 -12.91 11.92
C ARG A 85 12.07 -13.49 11.65
N LYS A 86 11.44 -13.16 10.51
CA LYS A 86 10.05 -13.51 10.17
C LYS A 86 9.06 -13.11 11.29
N ASP A 87 9.42 -12.07 12.04
CA ASP A 87 8.67 -11.55 13.18
C ASP A 87 8.40 -10.06 12.95
N VAL A 88 7.11 -9.74 12.82
CA VAL A 88 6.63 -8.37 12.56
C VAL A 88 6.93 -7.45 13.74
N ILE A 89 6.88 -7.96 14.97
CA ILE A 89 7.10 -7.14 16.18
C ILE A 89 8.56 -6.68 16.21
N GLN A 90 9.50 -7.59 15.93
CA GLN A 90 10.92 -7.24 15.88
C GLN A 90 11.23 -6.27 14.73
N ALA A 91 10.58 -6.43 13.58
CA ALA A 91 10.71 -5.51 12.45
C ALA A 91 10.26 -4.09 12.80
N VAL A 92 9.09 -3.96 13.46
CA VAL A 92 8.55 -2.67 13.90
C VAL A 92 9.45 -2.01 14.94
N ILE A 93 9.94 -2.77 15.92
CA ILE A 93 10.86 -2.25 16.94
C ILE A 93 12.17 -1.79 16.29
N ALA A 94 12.75 -2.58 15.39
CA ALA A 94 13.98 -2.21 14.69
C ALA A 94 13.82 -0.95 13.84
N GLY A 95 12.72 -0.83 13.08
CA GLY A 95 12.37 0.37 12.32
C GLY A 95 12.17 1.60 13.21
N GLY A 96 11.44 1.44 14.32
CA GLY A 96 11.22 2.52 15.29
C GLY A 96 12.50 2.99 15.97
N LEU A 97 13.35 2.06 16.41
CA LEU A 97 14.65 2.36 17.02
C LEU A 97 15.60 3.05 16.03
N THR A 98 15.64 2.61 14.78
CA THR A 98 16.48 3.24 13.75
C THR A 98 15.98 4.64 13.40
N MET A 99 14.66 4.84 13.30
CA MET A 99 14.10 6.18 13.11
C MET A 99 14.40 7.12 14.29
N ALA A 100 14.25 6.63 15.53
CA ALA A 100 14.56 7.40 16.73
C ALA A 100 16.06 7.72 16.85
N ALA A 101 16.93 6.75 16.56
CA ALA A 101 18.37 6.95 16.55
C ALA A 101 18.80 7.98 15.49
N MET A 102 18.19 7.93 14.30
CA MET A 102 18.47 8.91 13.25
C MET A 102 17.98 10.30 13.62
N GLY A 103 16.79 10.41 14.24
CA GLY A 103 16.27 11.66 14.75
C GLY A 103 17.16 12.27 15.85
N TRP A 104 17.78 11.43 16.70
CA TRP A 104 18.76 11.87 17.70
C TRP A 104 20.11 12.29 17.10
N LEU A 105 20.52 11.70 15.98
CA LEU A 105 21.79 12.01 15.30
C LEU A 105 21.70 13.26 14.40
N LEU A 106 20.50 13.56 13.90
CA LEU A 106 20.23 14.69 12.97
C LEU A 106 19.61 15.91 13.67
N GLY A 107 19.21 15.79 14.94
CA GLY A 107 18.76 16.89 15.79
C GLY A 107 19.91 17.60 16.50
#